data_AF-A0A913ZFH1-F1
#
_entry.id   AF-A0A913ZFH1-F1
#
_cell.length_a   1.000
_cell.length_b   1.000
_cell.length_c   1.000
_cell.angle_alpha   90.00
_cell.angle_beta   90.00
_cell.angle_gamma   90.00
#
_symmetry.space_group_name_H-M   'P 1'
#
loop_
_entity.id
_entity.type
_entity.pdbx_description
1 polymer ?
#
loop_
_entity_poly.entity_id
_entity_poly.type
_entity_poly.pdbx_seq_one_letter_code
_entity_poly.pdbx_strand_id
1 'polypeptide(L)'
;MSSTPATKEDIQELLAQFSSSRAKILEDKIAEASANFDTKLKSATSVKLTWKREGHKRRYNFNQSVLDHVVEAERKNQSTEVQQELTSIKALLEHRQKLIRLADTSPSGWATVEEYEKNELANDSGDDKKNTRAEDRAARKLKAASSKKSAGAKRFKTGDYHYQTPAPATTSVAPASQFQFFRGQRFPTSKDICYACGSQGHWRKSCTNISRRQDKSNTPSFST
;
A
#
# COMPACT_ATOMS: atom_id res chain seq x y z
N MET A 1 -82.56 12.30 -16.20
CA MET A 1 -81.24 12.25 -15.53
C MET A 1 -80.49 13.50 -15.96
N SER A 2 -80.57 14.57 -15.16
CA SER A 2 -79.99 15.87 -15.50
C SER A 2 -78.53 15.90 -15.06
N SER A 3 -77.61 15.90 -16.02
CA SER A 3 -76.20 16.14 -15.76
C SER A 3 -76.02 17.63 -15.49
N THR A 4 -75.61 18.00 -14.29
CA THR A 4 -75.22 19.38 -13.97
C THR A 4 -73.99 19.78 -14.80
N PRO A 5 -73.97 20.97 -15.41
CA PRO A 5 -72.81 21.43 -16.17
C PRO A 5 -71.63 21.68 -15.24
N ALA A 6 -70.43 21.29 -15.67
CA ALA A 6 -69.19 21.49 -14.92
C ALA A 6 -68.98 22.99 -14.63
N THR A 7 -68.63 23.30 -13.38
CA THR A 7 -68.33 24.65 -12.95
C THR A 7 -66.91 25.07 -13.38
N LYS A 8 -66.60 26.37 -13.33
CA LYS A 8 -65.26 26.85 -13.72
C LYS A 8 -64.17 26.29 -12.79
N GLU A 9 -64.54 26.08 -11.54
CA GLU A 9 -63.72 25.52 -10.47
C GLU A 9 -63.38 24.05 -10.77
N ASP A 10 -64.35 23.24 -11.22
CA ASP A 10 -64.13 21.85 -11.63
C ASP A 10 -63.14 21.76 -12.81
N ILE A 11 -63.24 22.68 -13.77
CA ILE A 11 -62.36 22.73 -14.94
C ILE A 11 -60.93 23.14 -14.53
N GLN A 12 -60.79 24.07 -13.59
CA GLN A 12 -59.49 24.48 -13.05
C GLN A 12 -58.81 23.36 -12.26
N GLU A 13 -59.57 22.63 -11.45
CA GLU A 13 -59.05 21.49 -10.69
C GLU A 13 -58.58 20.36 -11.62
N LEU A 14 -59.35 20.05 -12.66
CA LEU A 14 -58.94 19.08 -13.70
C LEU A 14 -57.66 19.50 -14.43
N LEU A 15 -57.50 20.79 -14.76
CA LEU A 15 -56.26 21.31 -15.36
C LEU A 15 -55.07 21.20 -14.39
N ALA A 16 -55.27 21.49 -13.10
CA ALA A 16 -54.24 21.35 -12.08
C ALA A 16 -53.83 19.87 -11.89
N GLN A 17 -54.79 18.95 -11.84
CA GLN A 17 -54.52 17.51 -11.76
C GLN A 17 -53.79 17.00 -13.01
N PHE A 18 -54.19 17.44 -14.20
CA PHE A 18 -53.53 17.05 -15.45
C PHE A 18 -52.10 17.57 -15.54
N SER A 19 -51.86 18.83 -15.17
CA SER A 19 -50.52 19.41 -15.16
C SER A 19 -49.59 18.71 -14.15
N SER A 20 -50.07 18.41 -12.94
CA SER A 20 -49.33 17.67 -11.92
C SER A 20 -48.99 16.24 -12.36
N SER A 21 -49.97 15.53 -12.93
CA SER A 21 -49.75 14.17 -13.45
C SER A 21 -48.72 14.15 -14.57
N ARG A 22 -48.77 15.13 -15.47
CA ARG A 22 -47.80 15.25 -16.57
C ARG A 22 -46.40 15.63 -16.09
N ALA A 23 -46.29 16.46 -15.04
CA ALA A 23 -45.02 16.79 -14.40
C ALA A 23 -44.36 15.54 -13.80
N LYS A 24 -45.12 14.71 -13.06
CA LYS A 24 -44.63 13.43 -12.52
C LYS A 24 -44.12 12.48 -13.61
N ILE A 25 -44.88 12.31 -14.69
CA ILE A 25 -44.46 11.47 -15.84
C ILE A 25 -43.15 11.98 -16.43
N LEU A 26 -42.94 13.30 -16.47
CA LEU A 26 -41.71 13.89 -16.98
C LEU A 26 -40.53 13.62 -16.04
N GLU A 27 -40.73 13.80 -14.73
CA GLU A 27 -39.74 13.50 -13.70
C GLU A 27 -39.31 12.03 -13.71
N ASP A 28 -40.27 11.11 -13.79
CA ASP A 28 -40.02 9.66 -13.87
C ASP A 28 -39.22 9.31 -15.13
N LYS A 29 -39.58 9.87 -16.28
CA LYS A 29 -38.84 9.66 -17.54
C LYS A 29 -37.44 10.25 -17.51
N ILE A 30 -37.24 11.40 -16.86
CA ILE A 30 -35.92 12.00 -16.68
C ILE A 30 -35.07 11.13 -15.76
N ALA A 31 -35.63 10.62 -14.66
CA ALA A 31 -34.95 9.72 -13.76
C ALA A 31 -34.56 8.39 -14.45
N GLU A 32 -35.47 7.80 -15.22
CA GLU A 32 -35.22 6.59 -16.00
C GLU A 32 -34.15 6.80 -17.08
N ALA A 33 -34.23 7.91 -17.83
CA ALA A 33 -33.24 8.25 -18.84
C ALA A 33 -31.85 8.45 -18.23
N SER A 34 -31.77 9.10 -17.05
CA SER A 34 -30.52 9.31 -16.32
C SER A 34 -29.92 7.99 -15.84
N ALA A 35 -30.73 7.10 -15.25
CA ALA A 35 -30.26 5.79 -14.82
C ALA A 35 -29.77 4.90 -15.99
N ASN A 36 -30.47 4.96 -17.12
CA ASN A 36 -30.09 4.24 -18.35
C ASN A 36 -28.81 4.82 -18.97
N PHE A 37 -28.58 6.12 -18.86
CA PHE A 37 -27.35 6.76 -19.31
C PHE A 37 -26.16 6.36 -18.42
N ASP A 38 -26.31 6.41 -17.10
CA ASP A 38 -25.25 6.02 -16.15
C ASP A 38 -24.82 4.57 -16.31
N THR A 39 -25.77 3.65 -16.53
CA THR A 39 -25.46 2.23 -16.76
C THR A 39 -24.72 2.01 -18.08
N LYS A 40 -25.12 2.71 -19.15
CA LYS A 40 -24.42 2.68 -20.45
C LYS A 40 -23.04 3.35 -20.39
N LEU A 41 -22.89 4.44 -19.66
CA LEU A 41 -21.60 5.10 -19.47
C LEU A 41 -20.64 4.21 -18.69
N LYS A 42 -21.11 3.60 -17.58
CA LYS A 42 -20.32 2.64 -16.81
C LYS A 42 -19.90 1.42 -17.65
N SER A 43 -20.75 0.93 -18.55
CA SER A 43 -20.40 -0.19 -19.44
C SER A 43 -19.48 0.21 -20.60
N ALA A 44 -19.65 1.42 -21.16
CA ALA A 44 -18.80 1.94 -22.24
C ALA A 44 -17.41 2.37 -21.77
N THR A 45 -17.27 2.86 -20.53
CA THR A 45 -15.99 3.26 -19.92
C THR A 45 -15.31 2.11 -19.18
N SER A 46 -15.98 0.96 -19.04
CA SER A 46 -15.40 -0.25 -18.44
C SER A 46 -14.33 -0.86 -19.36
N VAL A 47 -13.13 -0.30 -19.32
CA VAL A 47 -11.92 -1.05 -19.68
C VAL A 47 -11.90 -2.25 -18.75
N LYS A 48 -12.03 -3.45 -19.32
CA LYS A 48 -12.01 -4.72 -18.57
C LYS A 48 -10.67 -4.84 -17.83
N LEU A 49 -10.61 -4.33 -16.61
CA LEU A 49 -9.43 -4.33 -15.75
C LEU A 49 -9.06 -5.78 -15.43
N THR A 50 -7.93 -6.22 -15.98
CA THR A 50 -7.30 -7.49 -15.62
C THR A 50 -6.34 -7.25 -14.46
N TRP A 51 -6.56 -7.97 -13.37
CA TRP A 51 -5.77 -7.81 -12.14
C TRP A 51 -4.75 -8.94 -12.03
N LYS A 52 -3.47 -8.61 -11.85
CA LYS A 52 -2.40 -9.59 -11.60
C LYS A 52 -2.48 -10.14 -10.17
N ARG A 53 -2.92 -9.33 -9.20
CA ARG A 53 -3.02 -9.72 -7.79
C ARG A 53 -4.44 -9.58 -7.28
N GLU A 54 -5.04 -10.69 -6.85
CA GLU A 54 -6.42 -10.70 -6.33
C GLU A 54 -6.61 -9.78 -5.10
N GLY A 55 -5.56 -9.64 -4.28
CA GLY A 55 -5.59 -8.71 -3.15
C GLY A 55 -5.75 -7.25 -3.57
N HIS A 56 -5.17 -6.84 -4.70
CA HIS A 56 -5.34 -5.49 -5.24
C HIS A 56 -6.75 -5.28 -5.79
N LYS A 57 -7.29 -6.26 -6.51
CA LYS A 57 -8.68 -6.26 -6.99
C LYS A 57 -9.68 -6.10 -5.85
N ARG A 58 -9.53 -6.87 -4.76
CA ARG A 58 -10.41 -6.75 -3.58
C ARG A 58 -10.41 -5.34 -2.99
N ARG A 59 -9.22 -4.73 -2.85
CA ARG A 59 -9.10 -3.36 -2.33
C ARG A 59 -9.68 -2.31 -3.28
N TYR A 60 -9.47 -2.49 -4.59
CA TYR A 60 -10.05 -1.61 -5.61
C TYR A 60 -11.58 -1.65 -5.56
N ASN A 61 -12.16 -2.86 -5.55
CA ASN A 61 -13.62 -3.03 -5.51
C ASN A 61 -14.24 -2.48 -4.22
N PHE A 62 -13.58 -2.69 -3.07
CA PHE A 62 -14.02 -2.09 -1.82
C PHE A 62 -14.02 -0.56 -1.91
N ASN A 63 -12.93 0.05 -2.40
CA ASN A 63 -12.86 1.49 -2.58
C ASN A 63 -13.93 2.01 -3.56
N GLN A 64 -14.25 1.24 -4.61
CA GLN A 64 -15.31 1.59 -5.55
C GLN A 64 -16.68 1.59 -4.86
N SER A 65 -16.97 0.59 -4.04
CA SER A 65 -18.20 0.55 -3.24
C SER A 65 -18.29 1.75 -2.28
N VAL A 66 -17.18 2.15 -1.64
CA VAL A 66 -17.17 3.36 -0.81
C VAL A 66 -17.46 4.61 -1.65
N LEU A 67 -16.87 4.72 -2.84
CA LEU A 67 -17.12 5.84 -3.75
C LEU A 67 -18.60 5.92 -4.16
N ASP A 68 -19.24 4.78 -4.43
CA ASP A 68 -20.66 4.72 -4.74
C ASP A 68 -21.53 5.24 -3.57
N HIS A 69 -21.17 4.89 -2.32
CA HIS A 69 -21.84 5.44 -1.14
C HIS A 69 -21.62 6.95 -0.97
N VAL A 70 -20.43 7.45 -1.28
CA VAL A 70 -20.11 8.90 -1.21
C VAL A 70 -20.87 9.69 -2.27
N VAL A 71 -21.00 9.16 -3.49
CA VAL A 71 -21.82 9.76 -4.56
C VAL A 71 -23.28 9.84 -4.15
N GLU A 72 -23.83 8.78 -3.56
CA GLU A 72 -25.23 8.79 -3.10
C GLU A 72 -25.43 9.73 -1.90
N ALA A 73 -24.45 9.83 -1.00
CA ALA A 73 -24.48 10.80 0.10
C ALA A 73 -24.47 12.23 -0.41
N GLU A 74 -23.67 12.54 -1.42
CA GLU A 74 -23.62 13.86 -2.06
C GLU A 74 -24.96 14.22 -2.72
N ARG A 75 -25.59 13.26 -3.42
CA ARG A 75 -26.89 13.45 -4.07
C ARG A 75 -28.01 13.79 -3.06
N LYS A 76 -27.96 13.23 -1.86
CA LYS A 76 -28.96 13.49 -0.79
C LYS A 76 -28.65 14.73 0.03
N ASN A 77 -27.44 15.27 -0.07
CA ASN A 77 -26.97 16.31 0.80
C ASN A 77 -27.26 17.71 0.23
N GLN A 78 -27.74 18.60 1.11
CA GLN A 78 -28.09 19.99 0.77
C GLN A 78 -27.05 21.00 1.29
N SER A 79 -26.11 20.59 2.14
CA SER A 79 -25.06 21.47 2.70
C SER A 79 -23.86 21.59 1.77
N THR A 80 -23.45 22.82 1.46
CA THR A 80 -22.28 23.13 0.63
C THR A 80 -20.96 22.71 1.30
N GLU A 81 -20.85 22.87 2.61
CA GLU A 81 -19.67 22.46 3.39
C GLU A 81 -19.47 20.94 3.32
N VAL A 82 -20.57 20.19 3.49
CA VAL A 82 -20.54 18.72 3.36
C VAL A 82 -20.24 18.29 1.92
N GLN A 83 -20.71 19.01 0.91
CA GLN A 83 -20.37 18.72 -0.50
C GLN A 83 -18.87 18.90 -0.77
N GLN A 84 -18.22 19.91 -0.17
CA GLN A 84 -16.77 20.11 -0.30
C GLN A 84 -15.98 18.95 0.31
N GLU A 85 -16.36 18.50 1.50
CA GLU A 85 -15.73 17.34 2.15
C GLU A 85 -15.95 16.05 1.35
N LEU A 86 -17.16 15.81 0.83
CA LEU A 86 -17.44 14.66 -0.02
C LEU A 86 -16.60 14.68 -1.31
N THR A 87 -16.40 15.87 -1.89
CA THR A 87 -15.52 16.05 -3.05
C THR A 87 -14.06 15.70 -2.71
N SER A 88 -13.57 16.15 -1.55
CA SER A 88 -12.24 15.80 -1.04
C SER A 88 -12.08 14.28 -0.85
N ILE A 89 -13.08 13.63 -0.24
CA ILE A 89 -13.11 12.17 -0.05
C ILE A 89 -13.06 11.43 -1.39
N LYS A 90 -13.82 11.88 -2.40
CA LYS A 90 -13.78 11.29 -3.75
C LYS A 90 -12.39 11.39 -4.36
N ALA A 91 -11.76 12.57 -4.31
CA ALA A 91 -10.42 12.78 -4.84
C ALA A 91 -9.38 11.85 -4.18
N LEU A 92 -9.47 11.64 -2.86
CA LEU A 92 -8.62 10.70 -2.14
C LEU A 92 -8.85 9.24 -2.56
N LEU A 93 -10.11 8.84 -2.78
CA LEU A 93 -10.46 7.50 -3.25
C LEU A 93 -9.98 7.25 -4.67
N GLU A 94 -10.15 8.21 -5.57
CA GLU A 94 -9.68 8.14 -6.95
C GLU A 94 -8.14 8.06 -7.01
N HIS A 95 -7.45 8.89 -6.23
CA HIS A 95 -6.01 8.82 -6.07
C HIS A 95 -5.60 7.43 -5.58
N ARG A 96 -6.25 6.92 -4.53
CA ARG A 96 -5.96 5.58 -4.00
C ARG A 96 -6.16 4.47 -5.04
N GLN A 97 -7.26 4.53 -5.80
CA GLN A 97 -7.54 3.59 -6.88
C GLN A 97 -6.49 3.65 -7.99
N LYS A 98 -5.96 4.85 -8.31
CA LYS A 98 -4.85 5.02 -9.25
C LYS A 98 -3.58 4.32 -8.74
N LEU A 99 -3.22 4.50 -7.47
CA LEU A 99 -2.04 3.84 -6.88
C LEU A 99 -2.18 2.31 -6.86
N ILE A 100 -3.38 1.79 -6.61
CA ILE A 100 -3.64 0.34 -6.65
C ILE A 100 -3.44 -0.20 -8.08
N ARG A 101 -3.95 0.50 -9.10
CA ARG A 101 -3.73 0.15 -10.52
C ARG A 101 -2.25 0.22 -10.89
N LEU A 102 -1.54 1.26 -10.44
CA LEU A 102 -0.10 1.42 -10.65
C LEU A 102 0.68 0.25 -10.03
N ALA A 103 0.41 -0.09 -8.77
CA ALA A 103 1.08 -1.19 -8.07
C ALA A 103 0.80 -2.57 -8.70
N ASP A 104 -0.37 -2.75 -9.32
CA ASP A 104 -0.73 -4.03 -9.94
C ASP A 104 -0.10 -4.19 -11.33
N THR A 105 -0.05 -3.11 -12.10
CA THR A 105 0.54 -3.11 -13.45
C THR A 105 2.06 -3.11 -13.42
N SER A 106 2.66 -2.36 -12.50
CA SER A 106 4.10 -2.22 -12.30
C SER A 106 4.80 -3.54 -11.93
N PRO A 107 5.94 -3.87 -12.57
CA PRO A 107 6.82 -4.96 -12.14
C PRO A 107 7.36 -4.79 -10.71
N SER A 108 7.75 -3.58 -10.31
CA SER A 108 8.28 -3.27 -8.98
C SER A 108 7.17 -2.98 -7.95
N GLY A 109 5.91 -2.96 -8.37
CA GLY A 109 4.71 -2.88 -7.53
C GLY A 109 4.66 -1.64 -6.64
N TRP A 110 4.53 -1.84 -5.32
CA TRP A 110 4.44 -0.73 -4.34
C TRP A 110 5.70 0.12 -4.27
N ALA A 111 6.87 -0.40 -4.65
CA ALA A 111 8.08 0.43 -4.74
C ALA A 111 7.94 1.51 -5.81
N THR A 112 7.25 1.22 -6.91
CA THR A 112 6.94 2.21 -7.96
C THR A 112 5.93 3.24 -7.47
N VAL A 113 4.93 2.83 -6.69
CA VAL A 113 3.99 3.76 -6.04
C VAL A 113 4.73 4.73 -5.11
N GLU A 114 5.65 4.24 -4.29
CA GLU A 114 6.43 5.07 -3.38
C GLU A 114 7.26 6.12 -4.13
N GLU A 115 7.89 5.75 -5.25
CA GLU A 115 8.61 6.70 -6.12
C GLU A 115 7.68 7.65 -6.88
N TYR A 116 6.45 7.21 -7.16
CA TYR A 116 5.42 8.00 -7.82
C TYR A 116 4.90 9.12 -6.90
N GLU A 117 4.63 8.80 -5.63
CA GLU A 117 4.16 9.75 -4.62
C GLU A 117 5.26 10.75 -4.23
N LYS A 118 6.53 10.32 -4.12
CA LYS A 118 7.67 11.21 -3.81
C LYS A 118 7.93 12.30 -4.86
N ASN A 119 7.35 12.19 -6.05
CA ASN A 119 7.56 13.14 -7.13
C ASN A 119 6.21 13.73 -7.58
N GLU A 120 5.65 14.66 -6.79
CA GLU A 120 4.39 15.39 -7.04
C GLU A 120 4.52 16.48 -8.13
N LEU A 121 4.98 16.16 -9.34
CA LEU A 121 5.09 17.17 -10.41
C LEU A 121 4.40 16.75 -11.72
N ALA A 122 3.44 17.62 -12.10
CA ALA A 122 2.80 17.88 -13.41
C ALA A 122 1.48 17.18 -13.77
N ASN A 123 0.47 18.00 -14.08
CA ASN A 123 -0.84 17.67 -14.62
C ASN A 123 -0.76 17.02 -16.03
N ASP A 124 -1.58 15.98 -16.17
CA ASP A 124 -2.18 15.30 -17.33
C ASP A 124 -1.41 14.95 -18.62
N SER A 125 -0.25 15.54 -18.94
CA SER A 125 0.51 15.20 -20.16
C SER A 125 1.69 14.24 -19.93
N GLY A 126 2.03 13.93 -18.67
CA GLY A 126 3.27 13.25 -18.29
C GLY A 126 3.13 11.91 -17.57
N ASP A 127 1.94 11.36 -17.41
CA ASP A 127 1.71 10.26 -16.45
C ASP A 127 2.39 8.95 -16.86
N ASP A 128 2.39 8.59 -18.16
CA ASP A 128 3.12 7.42 -18.66
C ASP A 128 4.62 7.55 -18.44
N LYS A 129 5.17 8.73 -18.78
CA LYS A 129 6.59 9.04 -18.59
C LYS A 129 6.98 9.06 -17.10
N LYS A 130 6.06 9.47 -16.22
CA LYS A 130 6.23 9.42 -14.76
C LYS A 130 6.23 7.98 -14.26
N ASN A 131 5.30 7.15 -14.73
CA ASN A 131 5.25 5.73 -14.38
C ASN A 131 6.56 5.04 -14.78
N THR A 132 7.04 5.23 -16.02
CA THR A 132 8.33 4.67 -16.46
C THR A 132 9.49 5.14 -15.58
N ARG A 133 9.57 6.43 -15.24
CA ARG A 133 10.63 6.96 -14.36
C ARG A 133 10.55 6.42 -12.92
N ALA A 134 9.35 6.32 -12.38
CA ALA A 134 9.12 5.74 -11.06
C ALA A 134 9.53 4.26 -11.04
N GLU A 135 9.18 3.52 -12.09
CA GLU A 135 9.57 2.12 -12.29
C GLU A 135 11.09 1.97 -12.38
N ASP A 136 11.76 2.79 -13.20
CA ASP A 136 13.22 2.75 -13.34
C ASP A 136 13.93 3.02 -12.00
N ARG A 137 13.43 4.01 -11.24
CA ARG A 137 13.97 4.32 -9.91
C ARG A 137 13.73 3.19 -8.92
N ALA A 138 12.51 2.63 -8.89
CA ALA A 138 12.17 1.51 -8.04
C ALA A 138 13.04 0.29 -8.35
N ALA A 139 13.17 -0.07 -9.63
CA ALA A 139 14.00 -1.18 -10.09
C ALA A 139 15.48 -0.98 -9.72
N ARG A 140 16.03 0.22 -9.88
CA ARG A 140 17.41 0.55 -9.46
C ARG A 140 17.60 0.40 -7.95
N LYS A 141 16.65 0.85 -7.14
CA LYS A 141 16.70 0.72 -5.67
C LYS A 141 16.64 -0.74 -5.23
N LEU A 142 15.75 -1.54 -5.83
CA LEU A 142 15.65 -2.98 -5.54
C LEU A 142 16.93 -3.73 -5.93
N LYS A 143 17.52 -3.43 -7.09
CA LYS A 143 18.82 -3.99 -7.52
C LYS A 143 19.97 -3.59 -6.59
N ALA A 144 20.02 -2.33 -6.16
CA ALA A 144 21.04 -1.86 -5.23
C ALA A 144 20.90 -2.47 -3.82
N ALA A 145 19.66 -2.75 -3.37
CA ALA A 145 19.41 -3.42 -2.11
C ALA A 145 19.83 -4.90 -2.14
N SER A 146 19.56 -5.59 -3.26
CA SER A 146 19.94 -7.00 -3.42
C SER A 146 21.46 -7.18 -3.57
N SER A 147 22.16 -6.27 -4.25
CA SER A 147 23.62 -6.30 -4.37
C SER A 147 24.34 -6.06 -3.03
N LYS A 148 23.80 -5.18 -2.18
CA LYS A 148 24.31 -4.99 -0.81
C LYS A 148 24.12 -6.23 0.06
N LYS A 149 23.01 -6.95 -0.11
CA LYS A 149 22.73 -8.19 0.63
C LYS A 149 23.65 -9.35 0.22
N SER A 150 24.03 -9.43 -1.06
CA SER A 150 24.97 -10.45 -1.55
C SER A 150 26.44 -10.14 -1.27
N ALA A 151 26.83 -8.86 -1.21
CA ALA A 151 28.20 -8.46 -0.83
C ALA A 151 28.54 -8.78 0.64
N GLY A 152 27.56 -8.70 1.55
CA GLY A 152 27.72 -9.11 2.95
C GLY A 152 27.82 -10.63 3.15
N ALA A 153 27.22 -11.43 2.26
CA ALA A 153 27.21 -12.89 2.35
C ALA A 153 28.48 -13.56 1.82
N LYS A 154 29.26 -12.90 0.95
CA LYS A 154 30.48 -13.49 0.35
C LYS A 154 31.74 -13.41 1.24
N ARG A 155 31.67 -12.81 2.44
CA ARG A 155 32.83 -12.73 3.35
C ARG A 155 32.98 -13.93 4.29
N PHE A 156 32.07 -14.91 4.22
CA PHE A 156 32.20 -16.20 4.90
C PHE A 156 32.35 -17.33 3.88
N LYS A 157 33.36 -17.25 3.00
CA LYS A 157 33.93 -18.48 2.44
C LYS A 157 34.95 -18.98 3.45
N THR A 158 34.63 -20.15 3.99
CA THR A 158 35.47 -21.02 4.81
C THR A 158 36.94 -20.91 4.43
N GLY A 159 37.77 -20.58 5.43
CA GLY A 159 39.21 -20.63 5.32
C GLY A 159 39.64 -22.03 4.89
N ASP A 160 40.33 -22.07 3.77
CA ASP A 160 41.15 -23.21 3.38
C ASP A 160 42.27 -23.29 4.43
N TYR A 161 42.26 -24.32 5.28
CA TYR A 161 43.29 -24.56 6.28
C TYR A 161 44.55 -25.07 5.56
N HIS A 162 45.28 -24.16 4.93
CA HIS A 162 46.64 -24.47 4.50
C HIS A 162 47.56 -24.38 5.72
N TYR A 163 47.97 -25.54 6.24
CA TYR A 163 49.05 -25.64 7.23
C TYR A 163 50.35 -25.15 6.57
N GLN A 164 50.73 -23.90 6.82
CA GLN A 164 52.09 -23.43 6.57
C GLN A 164 52.93 -23.69 7.81
N THR A 165 53.91 -24.57 7.64
CA THR A 165 55.03 -24.75 8.56
C THR A 165 55.90 -23.47 8.59
N PRO A 166 56.48 -23.12 9.75
CA PRO A 166 57.27 -21.89 9.86
C PRO A 166 58.70 -22.12 9.35
N ALA A 167 59.15 -21.26 8.44
CA ALA A 167 60.56 -21.11 8.08
C ALA A 167 60.99 -19.64 8.33
N PRO A 168 62.28 -19.39 8.64
CA PRO A 168 62.68 -18.31 9.53
C PRO A 168 62.92 -16.96 8.85
N ALA A 169 63.01 -15.96 9.72
CA ALA A 169 63.11 -14.53 9.47
C ALA A 169 64.10 -14.11 8.38
N THR A 170 63.66 -13.21 7.50
CA THR A 170 64.52 -12.21 6.88
C THR A 170 63.84 -10.84 6.92
N THR A 171 64.59 -9.88 7.43
CA THR A 171 64.27 -8.46 7.55
C THR A 171 64.04 -7.82 6.18
N SER A 172 62.93 -7.11 6.01
CA SER A 172 62.94 -5.87 5.21
C SER A 172 61.81 -4.95 5.65
N VAL A 173 62.20 -3.69 5.88
CA VAL A 173 61.37 -2.59 6.36
C VAL A 173 60.86 -1.82 5.15
N ALA A 174 59.54 -1.66 5.02
CA ALA A 174 58.93 -0.58 4.25
C ALA A 174 57.58 -0.19 4.89
N PRO A 175 57.33 1.10 5.19
CA PRO A 175 56.17 1.54 5.96
C PRO A 175 55.03 2.09 5.09
N ALA A 176 53.92 2.39 5.79
CA ALA A 176 52.71 3.09 5.35
C ALA A 176 51.74 2.24 4.49
N SER A 177 50.44 2.22 4.73
CA SER A 177 49.56 2.98 5.60
C SER A 177 48.24 2.24 5.63
N GLN A 178 47.61 2.04 6.79
CA GLN A 178 46.19 1.71 6.83
C GLN A 178 45.55 2.19 8.13
N PHE A 179 45.00 3.39 8.06
CA PHE A 179 43.93 3.85 8.93
C PHE A 179 42.80 2.81 8.93
N GLN A 180 42.77 1.95 9.94
CA GLN A 180 41.62 1.08 10.21
C GLN A 180 40.64 1.84 11.11
N PHE A 181 39.60 2.38 10.46
CA PHE A 181 38.37 2.80 11.10
C PHE A 181 37.69 1.57 11.74
N PHE A 182 38.00 1.28 13.00
CA PHE A 182 37.30 0.27 13.77
C PHE A 182 35.86 0.74 14.07
N ARG A 183 34.90 0.22 13.32
CA ARG A 183 33.47 0.28 13.68
C ARG A 183 33.22 -0.60 14.90
N GLY A 184 33.21 0.01 16.09
CA GLY A 184 32.32 -0.31 17.22
C GLY A 184 32.16 -1.78 17.64
N GLN A 185 33.24 -2.55 17.79
CA GLN A 185 33.17 -3.79 18.58
C GLN A 185 33.29 -3.41 20.06
N ARG A 186 32.14 -3.28 20.75
CA ARG A 186 32.12 -3.18 22.22
C ARG A 186 32.47 -4.55 22.78
N PHE A 187 33.56 -4.64 23.54
CA PHE A 187 33.88 -5.83 24.32
C PHE A 187 32.93 -5.92 25.52
N PRO A 188 32.52 -7.13 25.94
CA PRO A 188 31.67 -7.30 27.10
C PRO A 188 32.36 -6.70 28.33
N THR A 189 31.65 -5.84 29.04
CA THR A 189 32.10 -5.23 30.28
C THR A 189 31.69 -6.10 31.47
N SER A 190 32.30 -5.87 32.64
CA SER A 190 31.99 -6.62 33.87
C SER A 190 30.53 -6.49 34.33
N LYS A 191 29.79 -5.48 33.84
CA LYS A 191 28.37 -5.25 34.12
C LYS A 191 27.42 -5.92 33.11
N ASP A 192 27.92 -6.41 31.98
CA ASP A 192 27.09 -7.05 30.97
C ASP A 192 26.76 -8.50 31.38
N ILE A 193 25.48 -8.88 31.29
CA ILE A 193 24.97 -10.19 31.73
C ILE A 193 24.81 -11.13 30.53
N CYS A 194 25.27 -12.37 30.68
CA CYS A 194 25.11 -13.41 29.67
C CYS A 194 23.68 -13.98 29.64
N TYR A 195 22.96 -13.79 28.55
CA TYR A 195 21.61 -14.35 28.34
C TYR A 195 21.54 -15.89 28.15
N ALA A 196 22.65 -16.62 28.33
CA ALA A 196 22.66 -18.09 28.33
C ALA A 196 22.77 -18.65 29.75
N CYS A 197 23.75 -18.20 30.53
CA CYS A 197 23.99 -18.72 31.89
C CYS A 197 23.49 -17.78 33.00
N GLY A 198 23.33 -16.49 32.70
CA GLY A 198 22.97 -15.44 33.67
C GLY A 198 24.16 -14.81 34.40
N SER A 199 25.39 -15.24 34.13
CA SER A 199 26.60 -14.67 34.75
C SER A 199 27.07 -13.40 34.03
N GLN A 200 27.70 -12.49 34.77
CA GLN A 200 28.25 -11.24 34.24
C GLN A 200 29.64 -11.41 33.61
N GLY A 201 30.09 -10.43 32.82
CA GLY A 201 31.44 -10.35 32.27
C GLY A 201 31.66 -11.05 30.92
N HIS A 202 30.63 -11.64 30.32
CA HIS A 202 30.69 -12.18 28.96
C HIS A 202 29.31 -12.19 28.30
N TRP A 203 29.26 -12.28 26.97
CA TRP A 203 28.03 -12.46 26.21
C TRP A 203 27.81 -13.92 25.85
N ARG A 204 26.57 -14.28 25.48
CA ARG A 204 26.17 -15.65 25.08
C ARG A 204 27.13 -16.31 24.08
N LYS A 205 27.69 -15.54 23.14
CA LYS A 205 28.62 -16.03 22.12
C LYS A 205 29.96 -16.52 22.67
N SER A 206 30.35 -16.04 23.85
CA SER A 206 31.61 -16.39 24.53
C SER A 206 31.35 -17.18 25.82
N CYS A 207 30.14 -17.74 25.98
CA CYS A 207 29.76 -18.48 27.17
C CYS A 207 30.28 -19.92 27.11
N THR A 208 31.09 -20.31 28.10
CA THR A 208 31.60 -21.69 28.23
C THR A 208 30.54 -22.67 28.78
N ASN A 209 29.37 -22.18 29.20
CA ASN A 209 28.29 -22.95 29.84
C ASN A 209 27.00 -23.02 29.00
N ILE A 210 27.09 -22.89 27.66
CA ILE A 210 25.92 -22.82 26.76
C ILE A 210 24.94 -23.99 26.91
N SER A 211 25.42 -25.19 27.25
CA SER A 211 24.57 -26.39 27.34
C SER A 211 23.78 -26.52 28.64
N ARG A 212 23.99 -25.67 29.66
CA ARG A 212 23.51 -25.95 31.03
C ARG A 212 22.08 -25.47 31.36
N ARG A 213 21.36 -24.85 30.42
CA ARG A 213 19.98 -24.34 30.65
C ARG A 213 18.90 -24.92 29.72
N GLN A 214 19.22 -25.79 28.78
CA GLN A 214 18.19 -26.36 27.89
C GLN A 214 17.30 -27.41 28.57
N ASP A 215 17.70 -27.95 29.73
CA ASP A 215 16.98 -29.06 30.38
C ASP A 215 15.95 -28.66 31.45
N LYS A 216 15.57 -27.38 31.58
CA LYS A 216 14.60 -26.96 32.63
C LYS A 216 13.32 -26.29 32.13
N SER A 217 12.97 -26.44 30.86
CA SER A 217 11.70 -25.95 30.34
C SER A 217 11.03 -26.94 29.40
N ASN A 218 10.71 -28.15 29.89
CA ASN A 218 9.63 -28.93 29.30
C ASN A 218 9.13 -30.06 30.21
N THR A 219 8.20 -29.75 31.10
CA THR A 219 7.17 -30.70 31.57
C THR A 219 5.93 -29.93 32.05
N PRO A 220 4.78 -30.05 31.37
CA PRO A 220 3.48 -29.80 31.99
C PRO A 220 3.00 -31.09 32.65
N SER A 221 2.85 -31.10 33.98
CA SER A 221 2.16 -32.17 34.70
C SER A 221 0.65 -31.91 34.64
N PHE A 222 -0.07 -32.69 33.85
CA PHE A 222 -1.50 -32.89 34.03
C PHE A 222 -1.69 -34.12 34.93
N SER A 223 -2.25 -33.91 36.11
CA SER A 223 -2.82 -34.98 36.94
C SER A 223 -4.33 -34.90 36.85
N THR A 224 -4.93 -36.02 36.46
CA THR A 224 -6.35 -36.35 36.62
C THR A 224 -6.68 -36.55 38.09
#